data_AF-A0A820X797-F1
#
_entry.id   AF-A0A820X797-F1
#
_cell.length_a   1.000
_cell.length_b   1.000
_cell.length_c   1.000
_cell.angle_alpha   90.00
_cell.angle_beta   90.00
_cell.angle_gamma   90.00
#
_symmetry.space_group_name_H-M   'P 1'
#
loop_
_entity.id
_entity.type
_entity.pdbx_description
1 polymer ?
#
loop_
_entity_poly.entity_id
_entity_poly.type
_entity_poly.pdbx_seq_one_letter_code
_entity_poly.pdbx_strand_id
1 'polypeptide(L)'
;HSFIDLIHSALPQPNSLPSNMNQLLSMLQLKVNFFKKRKVCLLCYNDLAGDARICLNCPTSADSNIAIIYDSDLMSILSILLKKHWKTIFTYKEELRSNNDVSGDLDIGFAYAYQNLLRKFPNENFITALMHLDGVGLCKSNKLKMWLLSFSLIELPAKVRYQRYNMPVVSIWVSSKEPIASVWLGNSIDALKELKVSGIVNFK
;
A
#
# COMPACT_ATOMS: atom_id res chain seq x y z
N HIS A 1 -5.92 23.35 -3.35
CA HIS A 1 -6.92 24.35 -2.96
C HIS A 1 -8.35 23.86 -3.14
N SER A 2 -8.74 23.34 -4.32
CA SER A 2 -10.14 22.96 -4.66
C SER A 2 -10.96 22.12 -3.65
N PHE A 3 -10.39 21.16 -2.91
CA PHE A 3 -11.19 20.25 -2.07
C PHE A 3 -11.63 20.86 -0.72
N ILE A 4 -10.74 21.60 -0.06
CA ILE A 4 -11.06 22.26 1.22
C ILE A 4 -12.15 23.31 0.98
N ASP A 5 -12.01 24.08 -0.11
CA ASP A 5 -12.96 25.11 -0.51
C ASP A 5 -14.35 24.50 -0.79
N LEU A 6 -14.39 23.31 -1.41
CA LEU A 6 -15.63 22.55 -1.62
C LEU A 6 -16.30 22.17 -0.29
N ILE A 7 -15.56 21.65 0.69
CA ILE A 7 -16.14 21.29 1.99
C ILE A 7 -16.63 22.55 2.72
N HIS A 8 -15.85 23.63 2.70
CA HIS A 8 -16.26 24.93 3.28
C HIS A 8 -17.57 25.44 2.70
N SER A 9 -17.79 25.26 1.39
CA SER A 9 -19.04 25.68 0.73
C SER A 9 -20.27 24.87 1.14
N ALA A 10 -20.07 23.65 1.66
CA ALA A 10 -21.13 22.75 2.10
C ALA A 10 -21.46 22.86 3.60
N LEU A 11 -20.66 23.59 4.38
CA LEU A 11 -20.83 23.72 5.83
C LEU A 11 -21.52 25.05 6.21
N PRO A 12 -22.43 25.05 7.20
CA PRO A 12 -23.06 26.27 7.70
C PRO A 12 -22.03 27.22 8.31
N GLN A 13 -22.18 28.53 8.05
CA GLN A 13 -21.26 29.54 8.58
C GLN A 13 -21.76 30.13 9.92
N PRO A 14 -20.84 30.42 10.87
CA PRO A 14 -19.40 30.20 10.79
C PRO A 14 -19.04 28.72 11.03
N ASN A 15 -18.07 28.19 10.27
CA ASN A 15 -17.51 26.86 10.51
C ASN A 15 -16.05 26.99 10.97
N SER A 16 -15.61 26.04 11.79
CA SER A 16 -14.23 25.96 12.31
C SER A 16 -13.34 25.02 11.49
N LEU A 17 -13.74 24.69 10.25
CA LEU A 17 -12.98 23.79 9.40
C LEU A 17 -11.65 24.46 9.00
N PRO A 18 -10.51 23.76 9.06
CA PRO A 18 -9.23 24.34 8.71
C PRO A 18 -9.15 24.86 7.26
N SER A 19 -8.32 25.88 7.05
CA SER A 19 -8.20 26.57 5.75
C SER A 19 -7.28 25.87 4.76
N ASN A 20 -6.54 24.85 5.20
CA ASN A 20 -5.72 24.03 4.31
C ASN A 20 -5.70 22.56 4.74
N MET A 21 -5.37 21.70 3.78
CA MET A 21 -5.38 20.25 3.94
C MET A 21 -4.44 19.79 5.06
N ASN A 22 -3.27 20.41 5.24
CA ASN A 22 -2.32 19.99 6.26
C ASN A 22 -2.87 20.21 7.67
N GLN A 23 -3.58 21.31 7.90
CA GLN A 23 -4.26 21.58 9.16
C GLN A 23 -5.44 20.63 9.38
N LEU A 24 -6.24 20.34 8.35
CA LEU A 24 -7.32 19.35 8.43
C LEU A 24 -6.78 17.96 8.78
N LEU A 25 -5.73 17.51 8.11
CA LEU A 25 -5.09 16.23 8.39
C LEU A 25 -4.47 16.19 9.79
N SER A 26 -3.82 17.28 10.22
CA SER A 26 -3.29 17.41 11.58
C SER A 26 -4.39 17.37 12.64
N MET A 27 -5.51 18.06 12.40
CA MET A 27 -6.68 18.07 13.28
C MET A 27 -7.31 16.68 13.39
N LEU A 28 -7.32 15.91 12.30
CA LEU A 28 -7.74 14.51 12.27
C LEU A 28 -6.67 13.54 12.81
N GLN A 29 -5.53 14.05 13.28
CA GLN A 29 -4.37 13.27 13.74
C GLN A 29 -3.86 12.27 12.68
N LEU A 30 -4.11 12.57 11.40
CA LEU A 30 -3.63 11.77 10.30
C LEU A 30 -2.18 12.15 10.04
N LYS A 31 -1.25 11.20 10.24
CA LYS A 31 0.15 11.38 9.86
C LYS A 31 0.22 11.73 8.38
N VAL A 32 0.77 12.90 8.06
CA VAL A 32 0.69 13.49 6.71
C VAL A 32 1.63 12.79 5.70
N ASN A 33 2.54 11.94 6.18
CA ASN A 33 3.62 11.36 5.38
C ASN A 33 3.59 9.83 5.34
N PHE A 34 2.46 9.24 4.94
CA PHE A 34 2.41 7.80 4.67
C PHE A 34 3.13 7.39 3.39
N PHE A 35 3.51 8.35 2.53
CA PHE A 35 4.19 8.06 1.28
C PHE A 35 5.49 8.85 1.16
N LYS A 36 6.55 8.17 0.76
CA LYS A 36 7.84 8.76 0.39
C LYS A 36 7.93 8.78 -1.13
N LYS A 37 8.15 9.96 -1.70
CA LYS A 37 8.37 10.15 -3.12
C LYS A 37 9.85 9.91 -3.44
N ARG A 38 10.12 9.05 -4.42
CA ARG A 38 11.42 8.94 -5.10
C ARG A 38 11.25 9.16 -6.59
N LYS A 39 12.37 9.42 -7.26
CA LYS A 39 12.44 9.57 -8.71
C LYS A 39 13.52 8.66 -9.24
N VAL A 40 13.26 7.98 -10.35
CA VAL A 40 14.21 7.05 -10.97
C VAL A 40 14.37 7.36 -12.45
N CYS A 41 15.59 7.30 -12.96
CA CYS A 41 15.84 7.46 -14.38
C CYS A 41 15.45 6.17 -15.12
N LEU A 42 14.62 6.28 -16.15
CA LEU A 42 14.19 5.16 -16.98
C LEU A 42 15.26 4.61 -17.92
N LEU A 43 16.43 5.27 -18.02
CA LEU A 43 17.54 4.87 -18.88
C LEU A 43 18.62 4.11 -18.12
N CYS A 44 19.00 4.60 -16.93
CA CYS A 44 20.06 3.98 -16.11
C CYS A 44 19.58 3.42 -14.77
N TYR A 45 18.30 3.59 -14.42
CA TYR A 45 17.67 3.08 -13.19
C TYR A 45 18.25 3.61 -11.88
N ASN A 46 19.06 4.65 -11.93
CA ASN A 46 19.54 5.34 -10.74
C ASN A 46 18.45 6.24 -10.13
N ASP A 47 18.43 6.31 -8.81
CA ASP A 47 17.65 7.29 -8.06
C ASP A 47 18.14 8.72 -8.35
N LEU A 48 17.19 9.66 -8.42
CA LEU A 48 17.46 11.08 -8.56
C LEU A 48 17.21 11.79 -7.24
N ALA A 49 18.10 12.73 -6.90
CA ALA A 49 17.96 13.56 -5.71
C ALA A 49 16.85 14.61 -5.86
N GLY A 50 16.00 14.72 -4.84
CA GLY A 50 15.04 15.81 -4.66
C GLY A 50 14.16 16.07 -5.89
N ASP A 51 14.17 17.32 -6.36
CA ASP A 51 13.33 17.77 -7.47
C ASP A 51 14.00 17.73 -8.85
N ALA A 52 15.12 17.01 -8.98
CA ALA A 52 15.79 16.83 -10.26
C ALA A 52 14.80 16.37 -11.36
N ARG A 53 14.93 17.01 -12.52
CA ARG A 53 14.15 16.76 -13.75
C ARG A 53 14.98 16.13 -14.86
N ILE A 54 16.29 16.03 -14.64
CA ILE A 54 17.25 15.45 -15.57
C ILE A 54 18.18 14.54 -14.76
N CYS A 55 18.55 13.41 -15.34
CA CYS A 55 19.52 12.50 -14.76
C CYS A 55 20.94 12.93 -15.16
N LEU A 56 21.81 13.19 -14.18
CA LEU A 56 23.20 13.59 -14.42
C LEU A 56 24.03 12.48 -15.08
N ASN A 57 23.66 11.21 -14.86
CA ASN A 57 24.33 10.04 -15.45
C ASN A 57 23.87 9.75 -16.89
N CYS A 58 22.84 10.47 -17.39
CA CYS A 58 22.28 10.27 -18.72
C CYS A 58 22.06 11.64 -19.40
N PRO A 59 23.05 12.13 -20.17
CA PRO A 59 22.99 13.45 -20.82
C PRO A 59 21.79 13.61 -21.77
N THR A 60 21.26 12.51 -22.29
CA THR A 60 20.09 12.47 -23.19
C THR A 60 18.76 12.34 -22.44
N SER A 61 18.79 12.33 -21.11
CA SER A 61 17.57 12.22 -20.32
C SER A 61 16.73 13.50 -20.40
N ALA A 62 15.42 13.31 -20.42
CA ALA A 62 14.42 14.37 -20.40
C ALA A 62 13.39 13.99 -19.32
N ASP A 63 12.49 14.89 -18.95
CA ASP A 63 11.45 14.64 -17.93
C ASP A 63 10.64 13.37 -18.24
N SER A 64 10.40 13.05 -19.51
CA SER A 64 9.69 11.84 -19.96
C SER A 64 10.43 10.53 -19.64
N ASN A 65 11.73 10.61 -19.35
CA ASN A 65 12.60 9.51 -18.96
C ASN A 65 12.75 9.41 -17.43
N ILE A 66 11.86 10.02 -16.65
CA ILE A 66 11.84 9.90 -15.19
C ILE A 66 10.55 9.21 -14.76
N ALA A 67 10.70 8.16 -13.94
CA ALA A 67 9.61 7.60 -13.17
C ALA A 67 9.51 8.31 -11.82
N ILE A 68 8.29 8.56 -11.39
CA ILE A 68 7.98 8.99 -10.03
C ILE A 68 7.42 7.79 -9.30
N ILE A 69 7.93 7.53 -8.10
CA ILE A 69 7.50 6.39 -7.30
C ILE A 69 7.12 6.88 -5.91
N TYR A 70 6.00 6.40 -5.40
CA TYR A 70 5.50 6.70 -4.07
C TYR A 70 5.46 5.41 -3.26
N ASP A 71 6.40 5.24 -2.33
CA ASP A 71 6.43 4.09 -1.44
C ASP A 71 5.77 4.41 -0.12
N SER A 72 4.95 3.49 0.38
CA SER A 72 4.25 3.72 1.63
C SER A 72 5.09 3.35 2.87
N ASP A 73 4.78 4.00 3.99
CA ASP A 73 5.22 3.56 5.31
C ASP A 73 4.42 2.32 5.71
N LEU A 74 4.88 1.17 5.22
CA LEU A 74 4.23 -0.13 5.39
C LEU A 74 4.02 -0.49 6.85
N MET A 75 4.99 -0.17 7.72
CA MET A 75 4.88 -0.47 9.14
C MET A 75 3.71 0.29 9.77
N SER A 76 3.65 1.60 9.55
CA SER A 76 2.56 2.42 10.08
C SER A 76 1.20 1.98 9.55
N ILE A 77 1.10 1.68 8.25
CA ILE A 77 -0.15 1.22 7.62
C ILE A 77 -0.59 -0.13 8.18
N LEU A 78 0.33 -1.09 8.30
CA LEU A 78 0.03 -2.42 8.83
C LEU A 78 -0.38 -2.34 10.31
N SER A 79 0.31 -1.53 11.13
CA SER A 79 -0.07 -1.25 12.52
C SER A 79 -1.52 -0.78 12.64
N ILE A 80 -1.92 0.19 11.82
CA ILE A 80 -3.28 0.74 11.85
C ILE A 80 -4.30 -0.34 11.44
N LEU A 81 -4.01 -1.08 10.38
CA LEU A 81 -4.91 -2.11 9.87
C LEU A 81 -5.10 -3.26 10.88
N LEU A 82 -4.00 -3.73 11.48
CA LEU A 82 -4.05 -4.77 12.51
C LEU A 82 -4.76 -4.30 13.76
N LYS A 83 -4.47 -3.09 14.26
CA LYS A 83 -5.15 -2.52 15.44
C LYS A 83 -6.66 -2.41 15.22
N LYS A 84 -7.07 -1.97 14.04
CA LYS A 84 -8.49 -1.83 13.68
C LYS A 84 -9.23 -3.16 13.66
N HIS A 85 -8.60 -4.21 13.13
CA HIS A 85 -9.26 -5.48 12.85
C HIS A 85 -8.82 -6.65 13.73
N TRP A 86 -8.03 -6.40 14.78
CA TRP A 86 -7.42 -7.46 15.59
C TRP A 86 -8.42 -8.51 16.08
N LYS A 87 -9.57 -8.06 16.59
CA LYS A 87 -10.63 -8.96 17.05
C LYS A 87 -11.17 -9.84 15.93
N THR A 88 -11.47 -9.24 14.78
CA THR A 88 -11.96 -9.94 13.58
C THR A 88 -10.95 -10.96 13.08
N ILE A 89 -9.67 -10.56 13.03
CA ILE A 89 -8.55 -11.41 12.65
C ILE A 89 -8.47 -12.63 13.57
N PHE A 90 -8.49 -12.39 14.87
CA PHE A 90 -8.39 -13.47 15.85
C PHE A 90 -9.54 -14.47 15.73
N THR A 91 -10.79 -14.00 15.67
CA THR A 91 -11.96 -14.86 15.49
C THR A 91 -11.88 -15.67 14.20
N TYR A 92 -11.54 -15.02 13.08
CA TYR A 92 -11.46 -15.70 11.80
C TYR A 92 -10.33 -16.74 11.75
N LYS A 93 -9.19 -16.48 12.39
CA LYS A 93 -8.10 -17.48 12.49
C LYS A 93 -8.52 -18.75 13.21
N GLU A 94 -9.36 -18.67 14.23
CA GLU A 94 -9.89 -19.86 14.90
C GLU A 94 -10.85 -20.65 13.99
N GLU A 95 -11.65 -19.96 13.18
CA GLU A 95 -12.47 -20.59 12.13
C GLU A 95 -11.59 -21.31 11.08
N LEU A 96 -10.50 -20.66 10.65
CA LEU A 96 -9.54 -21.24 9.70
C LEU A 96 -8.86 -22.49 10.25
N ARG A 97 -8.62 -22.59 11.58
CA ARG A 97 -7.98 -23.75 12.20
C ARG A 97 -8.93 -24.92 12.42
N SER A 98 -10.21 -24.63 12.64
CA SER A 98 -11.22 -25.63 13.00
C SER A 98 -11.88 -26.29 11.78
N ASN A 99 -11.80 -25.67 10.60
CA ASN A 99 -12.44 -26.16 9.38
C ASN A 99 -11.44 -26.39 8.25
N ASN A 100 -11.64 -27.48 7.51
CA ASN A 100 -10.93 -27.74 6.27
C ASN A 100 -11.90 -27.57 5.09
N ASP A 101 -11.46 -26.86 4.06
CA ASP A 101 -12.22 -26.78 2.81
C ASP A 101 -12.01 -28.03 1.96
N VAL A 102 -12.88 -29.02 2.17
CA VAL A 102 -12.87 -30.27 1.42
C VAL A 102 -13.43 -30.08 0.00
N SER A 103 -14.30 -29.08 -0.21
CA SER A 103 -14.97 -28.86 -1.51
C SER A 103 -14.24 -27.86 -2.42
N GLY A 104 -13.38 -27.00 -1.84
CA GLY A 104 -12.64 -25.97 -2.58
C GLY A 104 -13.45 -24.70 -2.84
N ASP A 105 -14.61 -24.55 -2.19
CA ASP A 105 -15.53 -23.43 -2.41
C ASP A 105 -15.47 -22.36 -1.32
N LEU A 106 -14.61 -22.55 -0.31
CA LEU A 106 -14.43 -21.59 0.77
C LEU A 106 -13.37 -20.53 0.41
N ASP A 107 -13.17 -19.58 1.31
CA ASP A 107 -12.22 -18.49 1.13
C ASP A 107 -10.76 -18.99 1.07
N ILE A 108 -9.85 -18.17 0.55
CA ILE A 108 -8.42 -18.48 0.34
C ILE A 108 -7.71 -18.99 1.60
N GLY A 109 -8.15 -18.56 2.79
CA GLY A 109 -7.59 -19.04 4.06
C GLY A 109 -7.88 -20.52 4.34
N PHE A 110 -8.89 -21.13 3.72
CA PHE A 110 -9.20 -22.54 3.89
C PHE A 110 -8.53 -23.44 2.83
N ALA A 111 -7.89 -22.84 1.83
CA ALA A 111 -7.18 -23.57 0.79
C ALA A 111 -6.00 -24.38 1.34
N TYR A 112 -5.70 -25.50 0.68
CA TYR A 112 -4.69 -26.47 1.09
C TYR A 112 -3.33 -25.86 1.47
N ALA A 113 -2.82 -24.92 0.66
CA ALA A 113 -1.51 -24.31 0.89
C ALA A 113 -1.46 -23.52 2.21
N TYR A 114 -2.51 -22.75 2.50
CA TYR A 114 -2.59 -21.96 3.73
C TYR A 114 -2.84 -22.84 4.95
N GLN A 115 -3.72 -23.84 4.82
CA GLN A 115 -3.98 -24.82 5.87
C GLN A 115 -2.73 -25.63 6.25
N ASN A 116 -1.93 -26.03 5.26
CA ASN A 116 -0.65 -26.67 5.51
C ASN A 116 0.34 -25.77 6.25
N LEU A 117 0.36 -24.47 5.93
CA LEU A 117 1.18 -23.50 6.66
C LEU A 117 0.75 -23.43 8.13
N LEU A 118 -0.55 -23.30 8.40
CA LEU A 118 -1.08 -23.27 9.76
C LEU A 118 -0.76 -24.55 10.55
N ARG A 119 -0.90 -25.72 9.93
CA ARG A 119 -0.58 -27.01 10.57
C ARG A 119 0.91 -27.19 10.86
N LYS A 120 1.78 -26.71 9.96
CA LYS A 120 3.23 -26.78 10.14
C LYS A 120 3.70 -25.90 11.30
N PHE A 121 2.94 -24.87 11.63
CA PHE A 121 3.32 -23.85 12.61
C PHE A 121 2.10 -23.48 13.49
N PRO A 122 1.59 -24.42 14.31
CA PRO A 122 0.31 -24.27 15.01
C PRO A 122 0.30 -23.16 16.06
N ASN A 123 1.46 -22.90 16.69
CA ASN A 123 1.62 -21.94 17.77
C ASN A 123 2.01 -20.53 17.27
N GLU A 124 2.23 -20.37 15.97
CA GLU A 124 2.70 -19.11 15.40
C GLU A 124 1.54 -18.20 15.01
N ASN A 125 1.70 -16.91 15.27
CA ASN A 125 0.73 -15.90 14.92
C ASN A 125 1.09 -15.22 13.59
N PHE A 126 0.87 -15.94 12.48
CA PHE A 126 1.05 -15.35 11.16
C PHE A 126 0.00 -14.28 10.86
N ILE A 127 0.48 -13.27 10.14
CA ILE A 127 -0.30 -12.35 9.32
C ILE A 127 0.23 -12.51 7.90
N THR A 128 -0.66 -12.75 6.95
CA THR A 128 -0.33 -13.10 5.58
C THR A 128 -0.97 -12.10 4.65
N ALA A 129 -0.16 -11.53 3.76
CA ALA A 129 -0.60 -10.55 2.79
C ALA A 129 -0.74 -11.18 1.41
N LEU A 130 -1.92 -11.04 0.81
CA LEU A 130 -2.15 -11.28 -0.61
C LEU A 130 -1.80 -10.00 -1.37
N MET A 131 -0.75 -10.05 -2.19
CA MET A 131 -0.26 -8.90 -2.95
C MET A 131 -0.98 -8.79 -4.30
N HIS A 132 -1.41 -7.59 -4.65
CA HIS A 132 -2.06 -7.27 -5.92
C HIS A 132 -1.22 -6.26 -6.69
N LEU A 133 -0.86 -6.60 -7.92
CA LEU A 133 -0.09 -5.74 -8.81
C LEU A 133 -0.93 -5.47 -10.06
N ASP A 134 -1.23 -4.20 -10.34
CA ASP A 134 -2.02 -3.83 -11.51
C ASP A 134 -1.49 -2.56 -12.18
N GLY A 135 -1.68 -2.46 -13.50
CA GLY A 135 -1.21 -1.38 -14.35
C GLY A 135 -2.38 -0.72 -15.09
N VAL A 136 -2.47 0.60 -15.01
CA VAL A 136 -3.52 1.40 -15.66
C VAL A 136 -2.92 2.57 -16.45
N GLY A 137 -3.45 2.81 -17.64
CA GLY A 137 -3.15 4.04 -18.40
C GLY A 137 -3.89 5.23 -17.80
N LEU A 138 -3.18 6.28 -17.40
CA LEU A 138 -3.78 7.47 -16.77
C LEU A 138 -4.37 8.44 -17.79
N CYS A 139 -3.73 8.63 -18.95
CA CYS A 139 -4.30 9.41 -20.03
C CYS A 139 -3.99 8.78 -21.39
N LYS A 140 -4.96 8.88 -22.31
CA LYS A 140 -4.82 8.35 -23.67
C LYS A 140 -3.77 9.10 -24.51
N SER A 141 -3.54 10.38 -24.22
CA SER A 141 -2.73 11.29 -25.07
C SER A 141 -1.25 11.39 -24.70
N ASN A 142 -0.86 11.17 -23.44
CA ASN A 142 0.50 11.43 -22.94
C ASN A 142 1.30 10.16 -22.62
N LYS A 143 0.80 8.97 -22.97
CA LYS A 143 1.38 7.65 -22.66
C LYS A 143 1.71 7.45 -21.17
N LEU A 144 1.11 8.23 -20.26
CA LEU A 144 1.37 8.13 -18.84
C LEU A 144 0.70 6.86 -18.29
N LYS A 145 1.52 5.99 -17.71
CA LYS A 145 1.12 4.75 -17.06
C LYS A 145 1.28 4.90 -15.56
N MET A 146 0.34 4.31 -14.82
CA MET A 146 0.43 4.12 -13.38
C MET A 146 0.39 2.64 -13.08
N TRP A 147 1.28 2.18 -12.23
CA TRP A 147 1.23 0.84 -11.66
C TRP A 147 1.07 0.92 -10.16
N LEU A 148 0.24 0.05 -9.62
CA LEU A 148 -0.13 0.02 -8.22
C LEU A 148 0.24 -1.34 -7.64
N LEU A 149 1.04 -1.32 -6.57
CA LEU A 149 1.17 -2.46 -5.67
C LEU A 149 0.30 -2.19 -4.44
N SER A 150 -0.62 -3.10 -4.15
CA SER A 150 -1.45 -3.08 -2.95
C SER A 150 -1.47 -4.46 -2.31
N PHE A 151 -1.99 -4.57 -1.09
CA PHE A 151 -2.17 -5.88 -0.47
C PHE A 151 -3.48 -5.97 0.30
N SER A 152 -3.88 -7.19 0.62
CA SER A 152 -4.97 -7.49 1.53
C SER A 152 -4.57 -8.59 2.52
N LEU A 153 -5.14 -8.56 3.73
CA LEU A 153 -4.83 -9.55 4.76
C LEU A 153 -5.70 -10.80 4.60
N ILE A 154 -5.07 -11.97 4.54
CA ILE A 154 -5.78 -13.26 4.41
C ILE A 154 -6.60 -13.54 5.67
N GLU A 155 -6.11 -13.15 6.84
CA GLU A 155 -6.77 -13.36 8.12
C GLU A 155 -7.98 -12.44 8.35
N LEU A 156 -8.38 -11.64 7.35
CA LEU A 156 -9.68 -10.99 7.33
C LEU A 156 -10.66 -11.82 6.49
N PRO A 157 -11.92 -12.00 6.91
CA PRO A 157 -12.95 -12.62 6.07
C PRO A 157 -13.10 -11.88 4.73
N ALA A 158 -13.33 -12.58 3.63
CA ALA A 158 -13.45 -11.99 2.28
C ALA A 158 -14.28 -10.69 2.22
N LYS A 159 -15.46 -10.66 2.86
CA LYS A 159 -16.36 -9.50 2.88
C LYS A 159 -15.74 -8.25 3.51
N VAL A 160 -14.82 -8.42 4.46
CA VAL A 160 -14.08 -7.33 5.12
C VAL A 160 -12.80 -7.04 4.33
N ARG A 161 -12.08 -8.09 3.91
CA ARG A 161 -10.80 -8.02 3.19
C ARG A 161 -10.87 -7.12 1.95
N TYR A 162 -11.91 -7.27 1.13
CA TYR A 162 -12.03 -6.55 -0.15
C TYR A 162 -12.72 -5.19 -0.05
N GLN A 163 -12.97 -4.68 1.16
CA GLN A 163 -13.38 -3.29 1.34
C GLN A 163 -12.19 -2.38 0.99
N ARG A 164 -12.41 -1.34 0.18
CA ARG A 164 -11.33 -0.47 -0.35
C ARG A 164 -10.37 0.05 0.73
N TYR A 165 -10.89 0.39 1.91
CA TYR A 165 -10.09 0.91 3.02
C TYR A 165 -9.29 -0.16 3.80
N ASN A 166 -9.48 -1.44 3.47
CA ASN A 166 -8.71 -2.58 4.00
C ASN A 166 -7.73 -3.15 2.96
N MET A 167 -7.63 -2.50 1.79
CA MET A 167 -6.66 -2.80 0.73
C MET A 167 -5.62 -1.67 0.64
N PRO A 168 -4.68 -1.60 1.60
CA PRO A 168 -3.65 -0.58 1.59
C PRO A 168 -2.78 -0.63 0.35
N VAL A 169 -2.35 0.56 -0.08
CA VAL A 169 -1.38 0.75 -1.15
C VAL A 169 0.04 0.66 -0.57
N VAL A 170 0.86 -0.17 -1.19
CA VAL A 170 2.29 -0.36 -0.87
C VAL A 170 3.15 0.63 -1.65
N SER A 171 2.95 0.68 -2.96
CA SER A 171 3.76 1.51 -3.82
C SER A 171 2.99 1.89 -5.08
N ILE A 172 3.27 3.08 -5.60
CA ILE A 172 2.72 3.59 -6.85
C ILE A 172 3.89 3.97 -7.75
N TRP A 173 3.92 3.43 -8.96
CA TRP A 173 4.84 3.85 -10.03
C TRP A 173 4.10 4.69 -11.06
N VAL A 174 4.65 5.83 -11.44
CA VAL A 174 4.07 6.71 -12.46
C VAL A 174 5.15 7.08 -13.47
N SER A 175 4.97 6.68 -14.73
CA SER A 175 5.93 7.01 -15.79
C SER A 175 5.36 6.84 -17.20
N SER A 176 6.11 7.23 -18.23
CA SER A 176 5.76 6.97 -19.64
C SER A 176 5.96 5.51 -20.07
N LYS A 177 6.63 4.70 -19.25
CA LYS A 177 6.98 3.29 -19.49
C LYS A 177 6.48 2.39 -18.36
N GLU A 178 6.46 1.09 -18.65
CA GLU A 178 6.20 0.07 -17.65
C GLU A 178 7.38 -0.02 -16.66
N PRO A 179 7.09 -0.35 -15.40
CA PRO A 179 8.12 -0.48 -14.38
C PRO A 179 8.99 -1.70 -14.66
N ILE A 180 10.29 -1.55 -14.40
CA ILE A 180 11.13 -2.71 -14.12
C ILE A 180 10.86 -3.12 -12.68
N ALA A 181 10.31 -4.32 -12.48
CA ALA A 181 9.84 -4.77 -11.18
C ALA A 181 10.92 -4.73 -10.09
N SER A 182 12.17 -5.08 -10.39
CA SER A 182 13.27 -5.03 -9.42
C SER A 182 13.59 -3.60 -8.96
N VAL A 183 13.54 -2.63 -9.87
CA VAL A 183 13.79 -1.21 -9.60
C VAL A 183 12.62 -0.59 -8.83
N TRP A 184 11.40 -0.91 -9.24
CA TRP A 184 10.21 -0.40 -8.58
C TRP A 184 10.03 -1.03 -7.20
N LEU A 185 10.03 -2.35 -7.09
CA LEU A 185 9.57 -3.03 -5.87
C LEU A 185 10.69 -3.27 -4.84
N GLY A 186 11.96 -3.02 -5.18
CA GLY A 186 13.11 -3.27 -4.30
C GLY A 186 12.91 -2.73 -2.88
N ASN A 187 12.66 -1.43 -2.74
CA ASN A 187 12.43 -0.79 -1.43
C ASN A 187 11.26 -1.40 -0.65
N SER A 188 10.15 -1.68 -1.34
CA SER A 188 8.96 -2.25 -0.70
C SER A 188 9.21 -3.68 -0.22
N ILE A 189 9.92 -4.48 -1.01
CA ILE A 189 10.30 -5.86 -0.67
C ILE A 189 11.25 -5.86 0.52
N ASP A 190 12.24 -4.97 0.54
CA ASP A 190 13.20 -4.90 1.64
C ASP A 190 12.54 -4.45 2.94
N ALA A 191 11.61 -3.49 2.88
CA ALA A 191 10.78 -3.11 4.02
C ALA A 191 9.92 -4.29 4.53
N LEU A 192 9.34 -5.11 3.64
CA LEU A 192 8.59 -6.31 4.02
C LEU A 192 9.49 -7.39 4.65
N LYS A 193 10.72 -7.57 4.14
CA LYS A 193 11.70 -8.48 4.75
C LYS A 193 12.09 -8.02 6.14
N GLU A 194 12.33 -6.73 6.33
CA GLU A 194 12.64 -6.14 7.63
C GLU A 194 11.49 -6.34 8.62
N LEU A 195 10.24 -6.11 8.18
CA LEU A 195 9.05 -6.39 8.99
C LEU A 195 8.94 -7.87 9.38
N LYS A 196 9.21 -8.77 8.43
CA LYS A 196 9.20 -10.22 8.68
C LYS A 196 10.25 -10.64 9.70
N VAL A 197 11.45 -10.05 9.65
CA VAL A 197 12.55 -10.37 10.59
C VAL A 197 12.29 -9.78 11.97
N SER A 198 11.83 -8.53 12.04
CA SER A 198 11.56 -7.86 13.32
C SER A 198 10.39 -8.48 14.08
N GLY A 199 9.35 -8.96 13.37
CA GLY A 199 8.17 -9.59 13.96
C GLY A 199 7.32 -8.64 14.83
N ILE A 200 7.67 -7.35 14.89
CA ILE A 200 7.04 -6.35 15.75
C ILE A 200 6.28 -5.37 14.89
N VAL A 201 4.98 -5.32 15.08
CA VAL A 201 4.12 -4.23 14.63
C VAL A 201 3.74 -3.45 15.88
N ASN A 202 4.19 -2.21 16.02
CA ASN A 202 3.93 -1.43 17.23
C ASN A 202 2.43 -1.14 17.37
N PHE A 203 1.83 -1.57 18.48
CA PHE A 203 0.42 -1.36 18.81
C PHE A 203 0.13 -0.08 19.60
N LYS A 204 1.18 0.69 19.96
CA LYS A 204 1.05 1.95 20.72
C LYS A 204 0.04 2.89 20.07
#